data_AF-A0A7S1Z829-F1
#
_entry.id   AF-A0A7S1Z829-F1
#
_cell.length_a   1.000
_cell.length_b   1.000
_cell.length_c   1.000
_cell.angle_alpha   90.00
_cell.angle_beta   90.00
_cell.angle_gamma   90.00
#
_symmetry.space_group_name_H-M   'P 1'
#
loop_
_entity.id
_entity.type
_entity.pdbx_description
1 polymer ?
#
loop_
_entity_poly.entity_id
_entity_poly.type
_entity_poly.pdbx_seq_one_letter_code
_entity_poly.pdbx_strand_id
1 'polypeptide(L)'
;YSLFAPVSSLEDEQLAAWMRRKDVRQALHVDHAPTTTWPDASVGFDYLKEYHACNWNDSISLNISMIDVYKTVIPKLDRTWIYNGDTDPCVSYEGTRLAVKQIQIDELDGGSYRPWFYYHSAASIEVLAEKSALFGPNLVAQDMGAQMGGEVTDYELGLSFVTFHGSGHMVPQFRPQATLHFLEKFLKREKLAPLMPLNATLADMNIKDFHAAMNAWRDEASSAPYVNKENEERGKWTSAIN
;
A
#
# COMPACT_ATOMS: atom_id res chain seq x y z
N TYR A 1 15.19 -11.65 11.38
CA TYR A 1 14.73 -10.26 11.27
C TYR A 1 13.24 -10.30 11.02
N SER A 2 12.48 -9.93 12.03
CA SER A 2 11.03 -9.99 12.02
C SER A 2 10.49 -8.73 11.34
N LEU A 3 9.79 -8.90 10.21
CA LEU A 3 9.13 -7.86 9.40
C LEU A 3 7.78 -7.40 9.99
N PHE A 4 7.53 -7.73 11.27
CA PHE A 4 6.23 -7.51 11.89
C PHE A 4 6.11 -6.06 12.38
N ALA A 5 4.88 -5.56 12.43
CA ALA A 5 4.52 -4.30 13.09
C ALA A 5 5.29 -4.12 14.42
N PRO A 6 5.63 -2.88 14.81
CA PRO A 6 6.90 -2.59 15.48
C PRO A 6 7.20 -3.61 16.59
N VAL A 7 8.18 -4.48 16.34
CA VAL A 7 8.66 -5.48 17.32
C VAL A 7 9.43 -4.80 18.45
N SER A 8 9.74 -3.51 18.29
CA SER A 8 10.38 -2.67 19.29
C SER A 8 9.51 -1.46 19.56
N SER A 9 9.29 -1.16 20.83
CA SER A 9 8.67 0.08 21.28
C SER A 9 9.52 1.32 20.98
N LEU A 10 10.75 1.17 20.44
CA LEU A 10 11.72 2.26 20.38
C LEU A 10 11.28 3.36 19.40
N GLU A 11 10.84 3.02 18.19
CA GLU A 11 10.35 4.04 17.25
C GLU A 11 9.11 4.77 17.78
N ASP A 12 8.19 4.03 18.42
CA ASP A 12 7.00 4.61 19.05
C ASP A 12 7.36 5.49 20.27
N GLU A 13 8.35 5.08 21.08
CA GLU A 13 8.89 5.83 22.21
C GLU A 13 9.60 7.11 21.75
N GLN A 14 10.36 7.04 20.65
CA GLN A 14 11.02 8.20 20.05
C GLN A 14 9.99 9.19 19.50
N LEU A 15 8.97 8.70 18.80
CA LEU A 15 7.86 9.53 18.32
C LEU A 15 7.10 10.15 19.50
N ALA A 16 6.84 9.38 20.57
CA ALA A 16 6.22 9.86 21.80
C ALA A 16 7.06 10.92 22.52
N ALA A 17 8.37 10.74 22.59
CA ALA A 17 9.27 11.73 23.16
C ALA A 17 9.27 13.02 22.32
N TRP A 18 9.32 12.89 20.99
CA TRP A 18 9.28 14.03 20.07
C TRP A 18 7.96 14.81 20.17
N MET A 19 6.82 14.12 20.13
CA MET A 19 5.48 14.70 20.24
C MET A 19 5.23 15.42 21.59
N ARG A 20 5.97 15.04 22.64
CA ARG A 20 5.88 15.69 23.97
C ARG A 20 6.73 16.95 24.12
N ARG A 21 7.65 17.24 23.19
CA ARG A 21 8.49 18.44 23.30
C ARG A 21 7.64 19.71 23.25
N LYS A 22 7.95 20.68 24.11
CA LYS A 22 7.19 21.95 24.22
C LYS A 22 7.17 22.72 22.90
N ASP A 23 8.30 22.80 22.23
CA ASP A 23 8.43 23.49 20.94
C ASP A 23 7.63 22.79 19.83
N VAL A 24 7.65 21.46 19.77
CA VAL A 24 6.83 20.67 18.84
C VAL A 24 5.34 20.89 19.10
N ARG A 25 4.90 20.81 20.36
CA ARG A 25 3.50 21.05 20.73
C ARG A 25 3.06 22.47 20.37
N GLN A 26 3.92 23.46 20.61
CA GLN A 26 3.65 24.84 20.22
C GLN A 26 3.54 25.00 18.70
N ALA A 27 4.44 24.37 17.94
CA ALA A 27 4.43 24.40 16.48
C ALA A 27 3.19 23.71 15.89
N LEU A 28 2.67 22.68 16.56
CA LEU A 28 1.42 21.99 16.20
C LEU A 28 0.16 22.63 16.80
N HIS A 29 0.29 23.75 17.52
CA HIS A 29 -0.82 24.46 18.19
C HIS A 29 -1.61 23.60 19.21
N VAL A 30 -0.92 22.69 19.91
CA VAL A 30 -1.47 21.80 20.95
C VAL A 30 -0.79 21.98 22.31
N ASP A 31 -0.05 23.07 22.51
CA ASP A 31 0.62 23.39 23.77
C ASP A 31 -0.36 23.61 24.94
N HIS A 32 -1.59 24.03 24.65
CA HIS A 32 -2.69 24.13 25.63
C HIS A 32 -3.56 22.87 25.74
N ALA A 33 -3.29 21.81 24.96
CA ALA A 33 -4.10 20.60 25.00
C ALA A 33 -3.97 19.90 26.37
N PRO A 34 -5.08 19.42 26.97
CA PRO A 34 -5.06 18.77 28.28
C PRO A 34 -4.24 17.47 28.25
N THR A 35 -4.12 16.84 27.08
CA THR A 35 -3.29 15.66 26.86
C THR A 35 -1.82 16.03 26.83
N THR A 36 -1.06 15.54 27.80
CA THR A 36 0.41 15.72 27.88
C THR A 36 1.19 14.45 27.56
N THR A 37 0.52 13.33 27.31
CA THR A 37 1.10 12.01 26.97
C THR A 37 0.62 11.56 25.59
N TRP A 38 1.48 10.87 24.84
CA TRP A 38 1.20 10.30 23.51
C TRP A 38 1.93 8.95 23.42
N PRO A 39 1.38 7.92 22.75
CA PRO A 39 0.04 7.88 22.15
C PRO A 39 -1.07 7.65 23.19
N ASP A 40 -0.71 7.11 24.36
CA ASP A 40 -1.65 6.79 25.43
C ASP A 40 -2.03 8.04 26.23
N ALA A 41 -3.09 8.69 25.78
CA ALA A 41 -3.71 9.77 26.51
C ALA A 41 -4.55 9.18 27.65
N SER A 42 -4.27 9.53 28.91
CA SER A 42 -5.08 9.15 30.09
C SER A 42 -6.42 9.90 30.18
N VAL A 43 -6.86 10.54 29.09
CA VAL A 43 -8.12 11.29 29.02
C VAL A 43 -9.20 10.45 28.36
N GLY A 44 -10.13 9.95 29.17
CA GLY A 44 -11.58 10.01 28.95
C GLY A 44 -12.18 9.62 27.59
N PHE A 45 -11.49 8.81 26.77
CA PHE A 45 -12.10 8.24 25.57
C PHE A 45 -13.00 7.08 25.97
N ASP A 46 -14.26 7.40 26.23
CA ASP A 46 -15.33 6.41 26.24
C ASP A 46 -15.89 6.32 24.81
N TYR A 47 -15.70 5.16 24.17
CA TYR A 47 -16.23 4.90 22.84
C TYR A 47 -16.92 3.55 22.81
N LEU A 48 -18.08 3.50 22.16
CA LEU A 48 -18.79 2.25 21.90
C LEU A 48 -18.22 1.61 20.63
N LYS A 49 -17.76 0.36 20.74
CA LYS A 49 -17.41 -0.43 19.57
C LYS A 49 -18.68 -0.89 18.85
N GLU A 50 -18.95 -0.31 17.69
CA GLU A 50 -20.10 -0.72 16.87
C GLU A 50 -19.77 -1.87 15.90
N TYR A 51 -18.48 -2.17 15.68
CA TYR A 51 -18.00 -3.16 14.72
C TYR A 51 -16.86 -4.03 15.26
N HIS A 52 -16.74 -5.26 14.76
CA HIS A 52 -15.57 -6.11 15.00
C HIS A 52 -14.40 -5.71 14.11
N ALA A 53 -13.29 -5.28 14.70
CA ALA A 53 -12.02 -5.08 13.98
C ALA A 53 -11.08 -6.29 14.05
N CYS A 54 -11.08 -7.07 15.16
CA CYS A 54 -10.03 -8.06 15.44
C CYS A 54 -10.51 -9.40 16.06
N ASN A 55 -11.73 -9.87 15.76
CA ASN A 55 -12.27 -11.16 16.28
C ASN A 55 -12.20 -11.35 17.81
N TRP A 56 -12.12 -10.27 18.59
CA TRP A 56 -12.21 -10.34 20.04
C TRP A 56 -13.65 -10.08 20.48
N ASN A 57 -14.11 -10.95 21.38
CA ASN A 57 -15.49 -11.09 21.79
C ASN A 57 -15.89 -9.94 22.73
N ASP A 58 -16.39 -8.86 22.15
CA ASP A 58 -17.15 -7.81 22.83
C ASP A 58 -18.59 -7.81 22.29
N SER A 59 -19.56 -7.40 23.10
CA SER A 59 -20.95 -7.21 22.69
C SER A 59 -21.05 -6.15 21.59
N ILE A 60 -21.26 -6.55 20.34
CA ILE A 60 -21.39 -5.61 19.21
C ILE A 60 -22.85 -5.27 18.94
N SER A 61 -23.03 -4.02 18.49
CA SER A 61 -24.34 -3.44 18.21
C SER A 61 -24.84 -3.72 16.78
N LEU A 62 -23.94 -3.96 15.82
CA LEU A 62 -24.26 -4.14 14.40
C LEU A 62 -23.57 -5.39 13.81
N ASN A 63 -24.38 -6.33 13.32
CA ASN A 63 -23.91 -7.54 12.62
C ASN A 63 -23.80 -7.30 11.11
N ILE A 64 -22.91 -6.39 10.69
CA ILE A 64 -22.63 -6.12 9.27
C ILE A 64 -21.15 -6.32 8.96
N SER A 65 -20.84 -6.89 7.79
CA SER A 65 -19.47 -7.03 7.31
C SER A 65 -19.09 -5.85 6.42
N MET A 66 -17.80 -5.46 6.44
CA MET A 66 -17.28 -4.50 5.46
C MET A 66 -17.44 -5.01 4.02
N ILE A 67 -17.54 -6.32 3.80
CA ILE A 67 -17.85 -6.91 2.49
C ILE A 67 -19.21 -6.39 1.98
N ASP A 68 -20.22 -6.33 2.84
CA ASP A 68 -21.57 -5.86 2.46
C ASP A 68 -21.57 -4.35 2.17
N VAL A 69 -20.77 -3.60 2.94
CA VAL A 69 -20.55 -2.17 2.70
C VAL A 69 -19.89 -1.96 1.33
N TYR A 70 -18.82 -2.70 1.03
CA TYR A 70 -18.10 -2.59 -0.25
C TYR A 70 -18.96 -2.96 -1.46
N LYS A 71 -19.83 -3.98 -1.35
CA LYS A 71 -20.83 -4.30 -2.39
C LYS A 71 -21.73 -3.11 -2.73
N THR A 72 -22.01 -2.25 -1.76
CA THR A 72 -22.91 -1.10 -1.92
C THR A 72 -22.18 0.16 -2.41
N VAL A 73 -20.92 0.34 -1.99
CA VAL A 73 -20.16 1.57 -2.23
C VAL A 73 -19.34 1.50 -3.52
N ILE A 74 -18.68 0.39 -3.81
CA ILE A 74 -17.79 0.27 -4.99
C ILE A 74 -18.50 0.60 -6.30
N PRO A 75 -19.74 0.15 -6.57
CA PRO A 75 -20.44 0.51 -7.81
C PRO A 75 -20.71 2.02 -8.00
N LYS A 76 -20.51 2.83 -6.95
CA LYS A 76 -20.69 4.29 -6.96
C LYS A 76 -19.37 5.05 -7.00
N LEU A 77 -18.24 4.35 -7.00
CA LEU A 77 -16.90 4.93 -7.03
C LEU A 77 -16.27 4.72 -8.41
N ASP A 78 -15.44 5.67 -8.83
CA ASP A 78 -14.62 5.54 -10.04
C ASP A 78 -13.48 4.52 -9.84
N ARG A 79 -12.99 4.38 -8.61
CA ARG A 79 -11.80 3.59 -8.28
C ARG A 79 -11.77 3.20 -6.81
N THR A 80 -11.43 1.94 -6.53
CA THR A 80 -11.21 1.42 -5.18
C THR A 80 -10.00 0.51 -5.17
N TRP A 81 -8.95 0.85 -4.40
CA TRP A 81 -7.78 -0.02 -4.25
C TRP A 81 -7.70 -0.54 -2.81
N ILE A 82 -7.66 -1.86 -2.66
CA ILE A 82 -7.43 -2.54 -1.38
C ILE A 82 -6.01 -3.12 -1.45
N TYR A 83 -5.18 -2.85 -0.44
CA TYR A 83 -3.81 -3.33 -0.44
C TYR A 83 -3.38 -4.02 0.85
N ASN A 84 -2.40 -4.92 0.75
CA ASN A 84 -1.79 -5.63 1.88
C ASN A 84 -0.28 -5.84 1.71
N GLY A 85 0.48 -5.80 2.80
CA GLY A 85 1.83 -6.35 2.83
C GLY A 85 1.78 -7.88 2.82
N ASP A 86 2.56 -8.52 1.95
CA ASP A 86 2.54 -9.98 1.75
C ASP A 86 3.20 -10.78 2.90
N THR A 87 3.92 -10.11 3.80
CA THR A 87 4.55 -10.70 4.99
C THR A 87 3.87 -10.33 6.30
N ASP A 88 2.68 -9.71 6.26
CA ASP A 88 1.90 -9.40 7.48
C ASP A 88 1.23 -10.66 8.05
N PRO A 89 1.59 -11.11 9.27
CA PRO A 89 0.93 -12.24 9.91
C PRO A 89 -0.38 -11.84 10.62
N CYS A 90 -0.57 -10.57 10.96
CA CYS A 90 -1.71 -10.09 11.74
C CYS A 90 -2.96 -10.03 10.87
N VAL A 91 -2.85 -9.43 9.69
CA VAL A 91 -3.90 -9.40 8.67
C VAL A 91 -3.29 -9.91 7.36
N SER A 92 -3.26 -11.23 7.23
CA SER A 92 -2.68 -11.91 6.07
C SER A 92 -3.35 -11.47 4.77
N TYR A 93 -2.53 -11.23 3.74
CA TYR A 93 -3.01 -10.87 2.41
C TYR A 93 -3.97 -11.91 1.83
N GLU A 94 -3.81 -13.20 2.19
CA GLU A 94 -4.69 -14.27 1.71
C GLU A 94 -6.11 -14.14 2.31
N GLY A 95 -6.21 -13.73 3.58
CA GLY A 95 -7.49 -13.42 4.21
C GLY A 95 -8.19 -12.27 3.50
N THR A 96 -7.45 -11.19 3.21
CA THR A 96 -7.99 -10.06 2.45
C THR A 96 -8.38 -10.45 1.02
N ARG A 97 -7.55 -11.25 0.33
CA ARG A 97 -7.84 -11.72 -1.04
C ARG A 97 -9.16 -12.50 -1.09
N LEU A 98 -9.41 -13.38 -0.11
CA LEU A 98 -10.67 -14.10 0.01
C LEU A 98 -11.84 -13.18 0.33
N ALA A 99 -11.64 -12.15 1.17
CA ALA A 99 -12.67 -11.14 1.45
C ALA A 99 -13.02 -10.31 0.21
N VAL A 100 -12.02 -9.88 -0.58
CA VAL A 100 -12.22 -9.17 -1.85
C VAL A 100 -13.04 -10.01 -2.83
N LYS A 101 -12.74 -11.31 -2.96
CA LYS A 101 -13.55 -12.21 -3.79
C LYS A 101 -15.02 -12.30 -3.34
N GLN A 102 -15.28 -12.19 -2.04
CA GLN A 102 -16.65 -12.19 -1.50
C GLN A 102 -17.43 -10.89 -1.77
N ILE A 103 -16.77 -9.83 -2.25
CA ILE A 103 -17.45 -8.64 -2.79
C ILE A 103 -18.23 -9.00 -4.07
N GLN A 104 -17.86 -10.08 -4.78
CA GLN A 104 -18.55 -10.59 -5.97
C GLN A 104 -18.56 -9.60 -7.15
N ILE A 105 -17.42 -8.97 -7.38
CA ILE A 105 -17.13 -8.25 -8.63
C ILE A 105 -16.19 -9.13 -9.44
N ASP A 106 -16.49 -9.30 -10.72
CA ASP A 106 -15.73 -10.19 -11.59
C ASP A 106 -14.31 -9.65 -11.85
N GLU A 107 -13.34 -10.55 -12.03
CA GLU A 107 -12.01 -10.16 -12.48
C GLU A 107 -12.12 -9.55 -13.89
N LEU A 108 -11.44 -8.42 -14.10
CA LEU A 108 -11.36 -7.77 -15.40
C LEU A 108 -10.59 -8.69 -16.36
N ASP A 109 -11.02 -8.83 -17.61
CA ASP A 109 -10.28 -9.64 -18.59
C ASP A 109 -8.88 -9.04 -18.85
N GLY A 110 -7.84 -9.89 -18.80
CA GLY A 110 -6.44 -9.48 -18.74
C GLY A 110 -5.99 -8.87 -17.40
N GLY A 111 -6.89 -8.72 -16.43
CA GLY A 111 -6.67 -8.13 -15.11
C GLY A 111 -6.27 -9.13 -14.01
N SER A 112 -6.16 -10.42 -14.33
CA SER A 112 -5.80 -11.47 -13.37
C SER A 112 -4.44 -11.22 -12.69
N TYR A 113 -4.20 -11.96 -11.60
CA TYR A 113 -3.03 -11.87 -10.75
C TYR A 113 -1.71 -11.77 -11.52
N ARG A 114 -1.02 -10.63 -11.40
CA ARG A 114 0.21 -10.33 -12.14
C ARG A 114 1.12 -9.36 -11.37
N PRO A 115 2.44 -9.38 -11.60
CA PRO A 115 3.35 -8.48 -10.89
C PRO A 115 3.16 -7.02 -11.33
N TRP A 116 3.42 -6.10 -10.42
CA TRP A 116 3.64 -4.69 -10.72
C TRP A 116 5.06 -4.28 -10.30
N PHE A 117 5.57 -3.23 -10.93
CA PHE A 117 6.95 -2.80 -10.78
C PHE A 117 7.01 -1.32 -10.38
N TYR A 118 8.10 -0.93 -9.74
CA TYR A 118 8.42 0.47 -9.44
C TYR A 118 9.92 0.72 -9.71
N TYR A 119 10.29 1.99 -9.85
CA TYR A 119 11.70 2.36 -9.98
C TYR A 119 12.31 2.49 -8.58
N HIS A 120 13.23 1.59 -8.24
CA HIS A 120 13.93 1.60 -6.97
C HIS A 120 15.19 2.49 -7.11
N SER A 121 15.01 3.77 -6.82
CA SER A 121 16.05 4.79 -6.85
C SER A 121 16.99 4.70 -5.65
N ALA A 122 18.23 5.15 -5.82
CA ALA A 122 19.16 5.30 -4.72
C ALA A 122 18.63 6.29 -3.66
N ALA A 123 18.68 5.90 -2.39
CA ALA A 123 18.55 6.82 -1.27
C ALA A 123 19.87 7.56 -1.03
N SER A 124 19.78 8.82 -0.60
CA SER A 124 20.94 9.60 -0.18
C SER A 124 21.64 8.97 1.03
N ILE A 125 22.96 9.13 1.13
CA ILE A 125 23.73 8.61 2.28
C ILE A 125 23.23 9.21 3.59
N GLU A 126 22.79 10.47 3.58
CA GLU A 126 22.21 11.17 4.73
C GLU A 126 20.96 10.44 5.24
N VAL A 127 19.98 10.18 4.37
CA VAL A 127 18.79 9.38 4.71
C VAL A 127 19.17 8.00 5.23
N LEU A 128 20.13 7.31 4.60
CA LEU A 128 20.55 5.97 5.03
C LEU A 128 21.25 5.97 6.40
N ALA A 129 21.97 7.05 6.73
CA ALA A 129 22.66 7.21 8.00
C ALA A 129 21.72 7.64 9.14
N GLU A 130 20.69 8.42 8.84
CA GLU A 130 19.80 9.02 9.84
C GLU A 130 18.49 8.24 10.07
N LYS A 131 18.03 7.46 9.09
CA LYS A 131 16.75 6.75 9.19
C LYS A 131 16.74 5.79 10.39
N SER A 132 15.55 5.57 10.95
CA SER A 132 15.36 4.49 11.91
C SER A 132 15.66 3.13 11.28
N ALA A 133 15.97 2.13 12.12
CA ALA A 133 16.28 0.79 11.65
C ALA A 133 15.12 0.18 10.86
N LEU A 134 13.88 0.40 11.32
CA LEU A 134 12.68 -0.18 10.73
C LEU A 134 12.07 0.66 9.60
N PHE A 135 12.50 1.91 9.38
CA PHE A 135 12.04 2.69 8.23
C PHE A 135 12.83 2.32 6.97
N GLY A 136 12.12 1.95 5.90
CA GLY A 136 12.67 1.63 4.60
C GLY A 136 13.86 0.66 4.65
N PRO A 137 13.71 -0.56 5.21
CA PRO A 137 14.80 -1.53 5.26
C PRO A 137 15.31 -1.95 3.87
N ASN A 138 14.55 -1.68 2.81
CA ASN A 138 14.96 -1.94 1.43
C ASN A 138 15.66 -0.75 0.75
N LEU A 139 15.80 0.40 1.40
CA LEU A 139 16.51 1.54 0.82
C LEU A 139 17.99 1.22 0.63
N VAL A 140 18.54 1.56 -0.53
CA VAL A 140 19.93 1.28 -0.90
C VAL A 140 20.62 2.51 -1.48
N ALA A 141 21.96 2.53 -1.45
CA ALA A 141 22.77 3.64 -1.96
C ALA A 141 22.98 3.63 -3.48
N GLN A 142 22.35 2.69 -4.21
CA GLN A 142 22.54 2.50 -5.65
C GLN A 142 21.19 2.40 -6.36
N ASP A 143 21.11 2.91 -7.59
CA ASP A 143 19.93 2.73 -8.43
C ASP A 143 19.79 1.24 -8.78
N MET A 144 18.66 0.64 -8.43
CA MET A 144 18.35 -0.77 -8.71
C MET A 144 17.48 -0.93 -9.97
N GLY A 145 17.03 0.17 -10.56
CA GLY A 145 16.14 0.16 -11.72
C GLY A 145 14.74 -0.35 -11.39
N ALA A 146 14.07 -0.94 -12.36
CA ALA A 146 12.76 -1.54 -12.17
C ALA A 146 12.85 -2.76 -11.24
N GLN A 147 12.09 -2.74 -10.16
CA GLN A 147 12.01 -3.81 -9.17
C GLN A 147 10.55 -4.20 -8.95
N MET A 148 10.31 -5.47 -8.62
CA MET A 148 8.97 -5.95 -8.29
C MET A 148 8.46 -5.26 -7.02
N GLY A 149 7.32 -4.59 -7.13
CA GLY A 149 6.64 -3.95 -6.00
C GLY A 149 5.69 -4.91 -5.26
N GLY A 150 5.18 -5.91 -5.98
CA GLY A 150 4.21 -6.90 -5.52
C GLY A 150 3.35 -7.36 -6.69
N GLU A 151 2.10 -7.71 -6.40
CA GLU A 151 1.14 -8.22 -7.37
C GLU A 151 -0.16 -7.42 -7.35
N VAL A 152 -0.86 -7.41 -8.47
CA VAL A 152 -2.14 -6.72 -8.65
C VAL A 152 -3.12 -7.64 -9.36
N THR A 153 -4.36 -7.65 -8.87
CA THR A 153 -5.53 -8.19 -9.57
C THR A 153 -6.52 -7.06 -9.76
N ASP A 154 -6.90 -6.81 -11.00
CA ASP A 154 -7.94 -5.85 -11.37
C ASP A 154 -9.27 -6.57 -11.55
N TYR A 155 -10.29 -5.96 -10.98
CA TYR A 155 -11.68 -6.37 -11.09
C TYR A 155 -12.44 -5.31 -11.91
N GLU A 156 -13.64 -5.66 -12.34
CA GLU A 156 -14.58 -4.70 -12.90
C GLU A 156 -14.88 -3.57 -11.90
N LEU A 157 -15.56 -2.52 -12.36
CA LEU A 157 -15.97 -1.37 -11.52
C LEU A 157 -14.79 -0.66 -10.81
N GLY A 158 -13.59 -0.73 -11.39
CA GLY A 158 -12.42 0.00 -10.89
C GLY A 158 -11.87 -0.50 -9.55
N LEU A 159 -12.24 -1.71 -9.13
CA LEU A 159 -11.68 -2.37 -7.95
C LEU A 159 -10.33 -3.03 -8.30
N SER A 160 -9.30 -2.81 -7.49
CA SER A 160 -8.05 -3.56 -7.57
C SER A 160 -7.64 -4.08 -6.18
N PHE A 161 -7.12 -5.29 -6.13
CA PHE A 161 -6.42 -5.83 -4.96
C PHE A 161 -4.92 -5.85 -5.23
N VAL A 162 -4.12 -5.29 -4.31
CA VAL A 162 -2.68 -5.06 -4.49
C VAL A 162 -1.89 -5.60 -3.31
N THR A 163 -0.86 -6.39 -3.57
CA THR A 163 0.11 -6.82 -2.57
C THR A 163 1.38 -5.98 -2.65
N PHE A 164 2.08 -5.86 -1.53
CA PHE A 164 3.40 -5.25 -1.44
C PHE A 164 4.43 -6.28 -1.02
N HIS A 165 5.37 -6.55 -1.93
CA HIS A 165 6.36 -7.60 -1.76
C HIS A 165 7.35 -7.28 -0.63
N GLY A 166 7.49 -8.23 0.30
CA GLY A 166 8.36 -8.16 1.45
C GLY A 166 7.98 -7.05 2.43
N SER A 167 6.69 -6.75 2.58
CA SER A 167 6.18 -5.76 3.52
C SER A 167 5.31 -6.38 4.60
N GLY A 168 5.43 -5.90 5.84
CA GLY A 168 4.49 -6.20 6.92
C GLY A 168 3.26 -5.29 6.91
N HIS A 169 2.61 -5.18 8.07
CA HIS A 169 1.37 -4.41 8.28
C HIS A 169 1.51 -2.93 7.87
N MET A 170 2.63 -2.30 8.22
CA MET A 170 2.87 -0.87 7.97
C MET A 170 3.57 -0.65 6.62
N VAL A 171 2.88 -0.94 5.53
CA VAL A 171 3.43 -0.89 4.16
C VAL A 171 4.25 0.39 3.84
N PRO A 172 3.76 1.62 4.13
CA PRO A 172 4.53 2.83 3.88
C PRO A 172 5.86 2.90 4.64
N GLN A 173 5.94 2.30 5.82
CA GLN A 173 7.18 2.26 6.61
C GLN A 173 8.18 1.28 6.01
N PHE A 174 7.74 0.09 5.59
CA PHE A 174 8.66 -0.97 5.12
C PHE A 174 9.03 -0.83 3.64
N ARG A 175 8.15 -0.28 2.81
CA ARG A 175 8.34 -0.13 1.35
C ARG A 175 8.00 1.30 0.89
N PRO A 176 8.69 2.34 1.39
CA PRO A 176 8.29 3.74 1.17
C PRO A 176 8.27 4.15 -0.30
N GLN A 177 9.28 3.78 -1.09
CA GLN A 177 9.34 4.11 -2.53
C GLN A 177 8.24 3.40 -3.33
N ALA A 178 8.03 2.10 -3.09
CA ALA A 178 6.97 1.34 -3.75
C ALA A 178 5.58 1.87 -3.37
N THR A 179 5.41 2.29 -2.11
CA THR A 179 4.16 2.89 -1.61
C THR A 179 3.89 4.25 -2.23
N LEU A 180 4.92 5.10 -2.36
CA LEU A 180 4.79 6.39 -3.03
C LEU A 180 4.40 6.19 -4.49
N HIS A 181 5.07 5.28 -5.20
CA HIS A 181 4.72 4.92 -6.57
C HIS A 181 3.25 4.48 -6.69
N PHE A 182 2.81 3.56 -5.82
CA PHE A 182 1.43 3.12 -5.75
C PHE A 182 0.45 4.28 -5.52
N LEU A 183 0.73 5.17 -4.56
CA LEU A 183 -0.11 6.31 -4.26
C LEU A 183 -0.18 7.30 -5.43
N GLU A 184 0.95 7.57 -6.09
CA GLU A 184 1.00 8.42 -7.28
C GLU A 184 0.17 7.83 -8.42
N LYS A 185 0.29 6.52 -8.70
CA LYS A 185 -0.52 5.84 -9.71
C LYS A 185 -2.01 5.91 -9.37
N PHE A 186 -2.37 5.71 -8.10
CA PHE A 186 -3.74 5.85 -7.64
C PHE A 186 -4.29 7.26 -7.89
N LEU A 187 -3.57 8.29 -7.46
CA LEU A 187 -3.98 9.70 -7.57
C LEU A 187 -4.04 10.19 -9.02
N LYS A 188 -3.09 9.76 -9.87
CA LYS A 188 -3.03 10.10 -11.31
C LYS A 188 -4.03 9.30 -12.15
N ARG A 189 -4.79 8.39 -11.54
CA ARG A 189 -5.71 7.47 -12.22
C ARG A 189 -5.00 6.56 -13.24
N GLU A 190 -3.75 6.19 -12.97
CA GLU A 190 -2.96 5.29 -13.81
C GLU A 190 -3.05 3.83 -13.34
N LYS A 191 -2.69 2.88 -14.20
CA LYS A 191 -2.59 1.45 -13.84
C LYS A 191 -1.21 1.14 -13.24
N LEU A 192 -1.15 0.20 -12.31
CA LEU A 192 0.12 -0.32 -11.76
C LEU A 192 0.86 -1.23 -12.75
N ALA A 193 0.12 -1.92 -13.61
CA ALA A 193 0.66 -2.86 -14.59
C ALA A 193 -0.23 -2.91 -15.84
N PRO A 194 0.34 -3.20 -17.03
CA PRO A 194 -0.44 -3.47 -18.23
C PRO A 194 -1.36 -4.66 -18.01
N LEU A 195 -2.51 -4.68 -18.69
CA LEU A 195 -3.32 -5.89 -18.74
C LEU A 195 -2.55 -6.98 -19.49
N MET A 196 -2.71 -8.23 -19.05
CA MET A 196 -2.26 -9.38 -19.81
C MET A 196 -3.10 -9.54 -21.09
N PRO A 197 -2.62 -10.30 -22.09
CA PRO A 197 -3.47 -10.74 -23.19
C PRO A 197 -4.76 -11.39 -22.66
N LEU A 198 -5.84 -11.24 -23.41
CA LEU A 198 -7.16 -11.72 -23.01
C LEU A 198 -7.15 -13.22 -22.74
N ASN A 199 -8.01 -13.68 -21.83
CA ASN A 199 -8.08 -15.09 -21.43
C ASN A 199 -8.32 -16.02 -22.64
N ALA A 200 -9.18 -15.62 -23.58
CA ALA A 200 -9.42 -16.37 -24.81
C ALA A 200 -8.15 -16.45 -25.69
N THR A 201 -7.42 -15.35 -25.81
CA THR A 201 -6.16 -15.29 -26.56
C THR A 201 -5.09 -16.18 -25.94
N LEU A 202 -4.96 -16.18 -24.61
CA LEU A 202 -4.01 -17.03 -23.90
C LEU A 202 -4.36 -18.51 -24.02
N ALA A 203 -5.65 -18.87 -24.00
CA ALA A 203 -6.10 -20.26 -24.11
C ALA A 203 -5.77 -20.89 -25.48
N ASP A 204 -5.75 -20.08 -26.54
CA ASP A 204 -5.47 -20.53 -27.90
C ASP A 204 -3.96 -20.54 -28.24
N MET A 205 -3.10 -19.96 -27.40
CA MET A 205 -1.66 -19.89 -27.64
C MET A 205 -0.97 -21.24 -27.41
N ASN A 206 -0.05 -21.58 -28.32
CA ASN A 206 0.93 -22.62 -28.03
C ASN A 206 1.98 -22.10 -27.02
N ILE A 207 2.74 -23.01 -26.42
CA ILE A 207 3.71 -22.67 -25.37
C ILE A 207 4.79 -21.66 -25.80
N LYS A 208 5.21 -21.69 -27.07
CA LYS A 208 6.23 -20.79 -27.60
C LYS A 208 5.68 -19.36 -27.69
N ASP A 209 4.48 -19.22 -28.23
CA ASP A 209 3.83 -17.93 -28.38
C ASP A 209 3.42 -17.36 -27.02
N PHE A 210 2.98 -18.22 -26.09
CA PHE A 210 2.73 -17.84 -24.70
C PHE A 210 3.99 -17.26 -24.03
N HIS A 211 5.14 -17.94 -24.13
CA HIS A 211 6.39 -17.42 -23.56
C HIS A 211 6.82 -16.09 -24.20
N ALA A 212 6.67 -15.95 -25.52
CA ALA A 212 6.97 -14.70 -26.21
C ALA A 212 6.06 -13.56 -25.71
N ALA A 213 4.76 -13.82 -25.57
CA ALA A 213 3.79 -12.86 -25.05
C ALA A 213 4.08 -12.46 -23.61
N MET A 214 4.41 -13.41 -22.72
CA MET A 214 4.74 -13.12 -21.32
C MET A 214 6.05 -12.34 -21.17
N ASN A 215 7.05 -12.63 -22.00
CA ASN A 215 8.30 -11.87 -22.02
C ASN A 215 8.06 -10.42 -22.47
N ALA A 216 7.31 -10.23 -23.56
CA ALA A 216 6.96 -8.90 -24.05
C ALA A 216 6.15 -8.11 -23.01
N TRP A 217 5.16 -8.76 -22.37
CA TRP A 217 4.37 -8.16 -21.31
C TRP A 217 5.24 -7.75 -20.11
N ARG A 218 6.19 -8.59 -19.68
CA ARG A 218 7.12 -8.27 -18.59
C ARG A 218 7.98 -7.04 -18.94
N ASP A 219 8.49 -6.98 -20.16
CA ASP A 219 9.33 -5.88 -20.61
C ASP A 219 8.54 -4.56 -20.64
N GLU A 220 7.26 -4.61 -21.05
CA GLU A 220 6.34 -3.48 -20.96
C GLU A 220 6.05 -3.10 -19.49
N ALA A 221 5.68 -4.07 -18.65
CA ALA A 221 5.29 -3.85 -17.25
C ALA A 221 6.42 -3.26 -16.39
N SER A 222 7.68 -3.55 -16.73
CA SER A 222 8.87 -3.05 -16.04
C SER A 222 9.43 -1.76 -16.64
N SER A 223 8.73 -1.15 -17.59
CA SER A 223 9.14 0.06 -18.32
C SER A 223 8.09 1.17 -18.21
N ALA A 224 8.42 2.36 -18.72
CA ALA A 224 7.43 3.43 -18.88
C ALA A 224 6.27 2.98 -19.77
N PRO A 225 5.02 3.38 -19.48
CA PRO A 225 4.61 4.35 -18.47
C PRO A 225 4.35 3.74 -17.08
N TYR A 226 4.53 2.43 -16.89
CA TYR A 226 4.24 1.75 -15.62
C TYR A 226 5.32 2.04 -14.59
N VAL A 227 6.59 2.05 -15.01
CA VAL A 227 7.74 2.39 -14.17
C VAL A 227 8.34 3.71 -14.61
N ASN A 228 8.24 4.74 -13.75
CA ASN A 228 8.81 6.07 -14.00
C ASN A 228 10.01 6.32 -13.08
N LYS A 229 11.13 6.80 -13.62
CA LYS A 229 12.27 7.27 -12.81
C LYS A 229 11.92 8.64 -12.21
N GLU A 230 11.93 8.76 -10.88
CA GLU A 230 11.49 9.95 -10.12
C GLU A 230 12.07 11.30 -10.60
N ASN A 231 13.23 11.29 -11.28
CA ASN A 231 13.91 12.49 -11.73
C ASN A 231 13.27 13.22 -12.93
N GLU A 232 12.27 12.63 -13.60
CA GLU A 232 11.59 13.32 -14.72
C GLU A 232 10.43 14.23 -14.28
N GLU A 233 9.91 14.10 -13.06
CA GLU A 233 8.65 14.76 -12.67
C GLU A 233 8.68 15.63 -11.41
N ARG A 234 9.75 15.62 -10.60
CA ARG A 234 9.87 16.54 -9.44
C ARG A 234 9.76 18.02 -9.82
N GLY A 235 10.03 18.39 -11.08
CA GLY A 235 9.86 19.75 -11.60
C GLY A 235 8.41 20.20 -11.84
N LYS A 236 7.40 19.32 -11.69
CA LYS A 236 5.99 19.65 -12.01
C LYS A 236 5.09 19.88 -10.80
N TRP A 237 5.44 19.35 -9.62
CA TRP A 237 4.63 19.50 -8.39
C TRP A 237 4.59 20.94 -7.85
N THR A 238 5.52 21.81 -8.24
CA THR A 238 5.51 23.24 -7.90
C THR A 238 4.51 24.07 -8.72
N SER A 239 3.90 23.50 -9.76
CA SER A 239 3.03 24.25 -10.69
C SER A 239 1.52 24.02 -10.50
N ALA A 240 1.11 23.09 -9.64
CA ALA A 240 -0.30 22.72 -9.45
C ALA A 240 -0.97 23.34 -8.21
N ILE A 241 -0.29 24.25 -7.49
CA ILE A 241 -0.82 24.95 -6.31
C ILE A 241 -0.60 26.47 -6.46
N ASN A 242 -0.99 27.04 -7.59
CA ASN A 242 -1.17 28.48 -7.78
C ASN A 242 -2.50 28.75 -8.48
#